data_AF-A0A1Q8RC57-F1
#
_entry.id   AF-A0A1Q8RC57-F1
#
_cell.length_a   1.000
_cell.length_b   1.000
_cell.length_c   1.000
_cell.angle_alpha   90.00
_cell.angle_beta   90.00
_cell.angle_gamma   90.00
#
_symmetry.space_group_name_H-M   'P 1'
#
loop_
_entity.id
_entity.type
_entity.pdbx_description
1 polymer ?
#
loop_
_entity_poly.entity_id
_entity_poly.type
_entity_poly.pdbx_seq_one_letter_code
_entity_poly.pdbx_strand_id
1 'polypeptide(L)'
;MTKLTLSVPLPAHQHHSFNKRLLGLPLELRNLIYYHALVSPPKYSRHHLPDCHYRYNHTRTSIEPAACLVLEPTFEANERHRIYPWDDVIQCRCAKRTTLNLLLANRQVHHEAAPVFWSRNVFVFEHPDEFTLIIGSRLRPAYRRLLRHVYIASAEPWDTAPKTTTNLFSEQESLEKPIPRWLQFWGALNQCKALRTLAVRPEVVRKHAADVASLAMRFPELRRFELTVVMRYKDQSVDFYRDWGCFRACAQIQRDTVFVRASKTVAFRGAAGERYRETGCKELYRDFTTNFCVHVDSIVRERFLGCDMENREFVDLHGGKLAAGLDDLATSYRVELPTGEKARIEFMGVPQSRRTRLELLKGRLARDARARAEGKPTAAEEKLLKEVRWRKNNKKEQEASEELCERMRVLGDRVRREREMEEEEKKVKERERAEVRRAVEERMVERRLERKRVKRRSAERVEEGILELSL
;
A
#
# COMPACT_ATOMS: atom_id res chain seq x y z
N MET A 1 16.16 -0.33 58.36
CA MET A 1 17.61 -0.08 58.20
C MET A 1 17.91 0.13 56.72
N THR A 2 18.01 1.40 56.31
CA THR A 2 18.39 1.84 54.95
C THR A 2 19.88 1.61 54.76
N LYS A 3 20.26 0.68 53.87
CA LYS A 3 21.66 0.52 53.45
C LYS A 3 22.04 1.72 52.58
N LEU A 4 22.69 2.71 53.20
CA LEU A 4 23.37 3.79 52.50
C LEU A 4 24.61 3.21 51.82
N THR A 5 24.51 2.90 50.53
CA THR A 5 25.68 2.66 49.69
C THR A 5 26.36 4.00 49.42
N LEU A 6 27.35 4.33 50.24
CA LEU A 6 28.30 5.42 50.00
C LEU A 6 29.13 5.08 48.76
N SER A 7 28.75 5.65 47.60
CA SER A 7 29.61 5.62 46.42
C SER A 7 30.72 6.65 46.61
N VAL A 8 31.90 6.20 47.06
CA VAL A 8 33.11 7.02 47.05
C VAL A 8 33.49 7.25 45.58
N PRO A 9 33.51 8.50 45.07
CA PRO A 9 33.95 8.75 43.71
C PRO A 9 35.44 8.42 43.60
N LEU A 10 35.78 7.46 42.74
CA LEU A 10 37.18 7.14 42.46
C LEU A 10 37.86 8.31 41.72
N PRO A 11 39.16 8.54 41.94
CA PRO A 11 39.93 9.53 41.20
C PRO A 11 39.85 9.31 39.68
N ALA A 12 39.87 10.40 38.89
CA ALA A 12 39.68 10.38 37.43
C ALA A 12 40.65 9.45 36.67
N HIS A 13 41.83 9.18 37.23
CA HIS A 13 42.86 8.30 36.65
C HIS A 13 42.64 6.81 36.96
N GLN A 14 41.74 6.46 37.90
CA GLN A 14 41.38 5.08 38.26
C GLN A 14 40.13 4.58 37.55
N HIS A 15 39.46 5.43 36.77
CA HIS A 15 38.45 4.95 35.83
C HIS A 15 39.17 4.22 34.70
N HIS A 16 39.26 2.88 34.80
CA HIS A 16 39.66 2.03 33.69
C HIS A 16 38.96 2.49 32.40
N SER A 17 39.69 2.60 31.30
CA SER A 17 39.19 3.07 29.99
C SER A 17 37.94 2.31 29.50
N PHE A 18 37.68 1.12 30.04
CA PHE A 18 36.48 0.32 29.83
C PHE A 18 35.18 0.95 30.41
N ASN A 19 35.26 1.78 31.46
CA ASN A 19 34.11 2.47 32.04
C ASN A 19 33.53 3.58 31.15
N LYS A 20 34.21 3.92 30.04
CA LYS A 20 33.72 4.91 29.05
C LYS A 20 32.86 4.30 27.95
N ARG A 21 32.68 2.96 27.92
CA ARG A 21 31.89 2.26 26.91
C ARG A 21 30.54 1.83 27.48
N LEU A 22 29.53 1.66 26.61
CA LEU A 22 28.17 1.29 27.00
C LEU A 22 28.11 0.13 28.01
N LEU A 23 28.88 -0.93 27.78
CA LEU A 23 28.91 -2.13 28.65
C LEU A 23 29.66 -1.94 29.97
N GLY A 24 30.41 -0.85 30.13
CA GLY A 24 31.03 -0.47 31.40
C GLY A 24 30.09 0.29 32.35
N LEU A 25 28.92 0.75 31.85
CA LEU A 25 27.92 1.43 32.67
C LEU A 25 27.13 0.43 33.54
N PRO A 26 26.68 0.81 34.74
CA PRO A 26 25.71 0.04 35.52
C PRO A 26 24.47 -0.34 34.70
N LEU A 27 23.90 -1.51 34.99
CA LEU A 27 22.76 -2.06 34.23
C LEU A 27 21.56 -1.11 34.23
N GLU A 28 21.35 -0.35 35.30
CA GLU A 28 20.29 0.65 35.43
C GLU A 28 20.44 1.75 34.40
N LEU A 29 21.66 2.28 34.23
CA LEU A 29 21.97 3.30 33.23
C LEU A 29 21.85 2.71 31.81
N ARG A 30 22.31 1.47 31.60
CA ARG A 30 22.13 0.77 30.31
C ARG A 30 20.65 0.60 29.98
N ASN A 31 19.81 0.22 30.95
CA ASN A 31 18.37 0.09 30.78
C ASN A 31 17.69 1.42 30.43
N LEU A 32 18.13 2.53 31.03
CA LEU A 32 17.66 3.87 30.63
C LEU A 32 18.05 4.18 29.19
N ILE A 33 19.29 3.90 28.79
CA ILE A 33 19.75 4.07 27.40
C ILE A 33 18.91 3.21 26.45
N TYR A 34 18.71 1.92 26.76
CA TYR A 34 17.86 1.03 25.96
C TYR A 34 16.43 1.52 25.89
N TYR A 35 15.88 2.06 26.98
CA TYR A 35 14.53 2.62 27.00
C TYR A 35 14.41 3.78 26.03
N HIS A 36 15.30 4.77 26.13
CA HIS A 36 15.28 5.95 25.25
C HIS A 36 15.60 5.61 23.79
N ALA A 37 16.42 4.58 23.55
CA ALA A 37 16.77 4.18 22.19
C ALA A 37 15.66 3.34 21.52
N LEU A 38 15.04 2.41 22.25
CA LEU A 38 14.20 1.35 21.67
C LEU A 38 12.70 1.52 21.91
N VAL A 39 12.30 2.34 22.89
CA VAL A 39 10.89 2.59 23.17
C VAL A 39 10.44 3.80 22.38
N SER A 40 9.55 3.54 21.42
CA SER A 40 8.98 4.58 20.58
C SER A 40 7.46 4.67 20.82
N PRO A 41 6.84 5.81 20.47
CA PRO A 41 5.38 5.91 20.46
C PRO A 41 4.72 4.78 19.66
N PRO A 42 3.45 4.44 19.97
CA PRO A 42 2.66 3.50 19.18
C PRO A 42 2.63 3.85 17.70
N LYS A 43 2.41 2.88 16.81
CA LYS A 43 2.41 3.06 15.35
C LYS A 43 1.56 4.26 14.91
N TYR A 44 0.36 4.40 15.47
CA TYR A 44 -0.61 5.46 15.15
C TYR A 44 -0.20 6.86 15.61
N SER A 45 0.63 6.97 16.64
CA SER A 45 1.10 8.25 17.17
C SER A 45 2.42 8.71 16.53
N ARG A 46 2.86 8.06 15.44
CA ARG A 46 4.12 8.41 14.75
C ARG A 46 3.85 9.38 13.62
N HIS A 47 4.69 10.39 13.54
CA HIS A 47 4.67 11.39 12.49
C HIS A 47 5.70 11.08 11.41
N HIS A 48 5.56 11.71 10.26
CA HIS A 48 6.59 11.71 9.24
C HIS A 48 7.88 12.35 9.77
N LEU A 49 9.04 11.88 9.32
CA LEU A 49 10.32 12.52 9.62
C LEU A 49 10.44 13.86 8.86
N PRO A 50 11.23 14.85 9.34
CA PRO A 50 11.40 16.15 8.69
C PRO A 50 11.88 16.12 7.23
N ASP A 51 12.46 14.99 6.81
CA ASP A 51 12.98 14.71 5.48
C ASP A 51 12.09 13.78 4.65
N CYS A 52 10.96 13.33 5.18
CA CYS A 52 10.04 12.47 4.46
C CYS A 52 9.32 13.24 3.34
N HIS A 53 9.23 12.62 2.17
CA HIS A 53 8.54 13.20 1.01
C HIS A 53 7.02 13.31 1.19
N TYR A 54 6.44 12.71 2.23
CA TYR A 54 5.04 12.93 2.59
C TYR A 54 4.84 14.15 3.49
N ARG A 55 5.92 14.67 4.08
CA ARG A 55 5.91 15.82 4.99
C ARG A 55 6.01 17.17 4.28
N TYR A 56 5.64 17.24 2.99
CA TYR A 56 5.77 18.47 2.22
C TYR A 56 4.68 19.49 2.59
N ASN A 57 5.14 20.68 2.98
CA ASN A 57 4.32 21.87 3.20
C ASN A 57 3.68 22.34 1.89
N HIS A 58 2.49 21.85 1.54
CA HIS A 58 1.81 22.33 0.34
C HIS A 58 0.94 23.57 0.62
N THR A 59 0.26 23.65 1.76
CA THR A 59 -0.57 24.80 2.17
C THR A 59 -0.81 24.81 3.69
N ARG A 60 -1.45 25.86 4.22
CA ARG A 60 -1.92 25.93 5.62
C ARG A 60 -2.91 24.80 5.97
N THR A 61 -3.67 24.33 4.99
CA THR A 61 -4.76 23.35 5.13
C THR A 61 -4.40 21.99 4.55
N SER A 62 -3.14 21.78 4.14
CA SER A 62 -2.69 20.48 3.66
C SER A 62 -2.62 19.52 4.83
N ILE A 63 -3.37 18.43 4.73
CA ILE A 63 -3.28 17.32 5.67
C ILE A 63 -2.15 16.40 5.22
N GLU A 64 -1.29 16.04 6.16
CA GLU A 64 -0.30 15.00 5.92
C GLU A 64 -1.00 13.64 5.97
N PRO A 65 -0.73 12.72 5.04
CA PRO A 65 -1.25 11.37 5.19
C PRO A 65 -0.68 10.76 6.48
N ALA A 66 -1.43 9.86 7.12
CA ALA A 66 -0.95 9.25 8.35
C ALA A 66 0.27 8.35 8.07
N ALA A 67 1.42 8.63 8.69
CA ALA A 67 2.66 7.90 8.43
C ALA A 67 2.53 6.37 8.59
N CYS A 68 1.62 5.93 9.48
CA CYS A 68 1.33 4.53 9.75
C CYS A 68 0.50 3.82 8.67
N LEU A 69 -0.28 4.55 7.88
CA LEU A 69 -1.16 4.01 6.83
C LEU A 69 -0.53 4.10 5.44
N VAL A 70 0.50 4.94 5.30
CA VAL A 70 1.35 5.05 4.11
C VAL A 70 2.46 4.01 4.09
N LEU A 71 2.67 3.32 5.21
CA LEU A 71 3.56 2.18 5.29
C LEU A 71 2.89 0.98 4.65
N GLU A 72 3.41 0.52 3.52
CA GLU A 72 3.19 -0.86 3.15
C GLU A 72 4.06 -1.74 4.06
N PRO A 73 3.46 -2.69 4.80
CA PRO A 73 4.24 -3.69 5.48
C PRO A 73 4.92 -4.55 4.42
N THR A 74 6.20 -4.25 4.17
CA THR A 74 7.14 -5.10 3.46
C THR A 74 7.34 -6.36 4.29
N PHE A 75 6.34 -7.25 4.26
CA PHE A 75 6.67 -8.66 4.29
C PHE A 75 7.56 -8.87 3.07
N GLU A 76 8.64 -9.63 3.21
CA GLU A 76 9.30 -10.24 2.06
C GLU A 76 8.24 -11.14 1.39
N ALA A 77 7.34 -10.51 0.65
CA ALA A 77 6.51 -11.16 -0.31
C ALA A 77 7.51 -11.60 -1.37
N ASN A 78 7.70 -12.92 -1.47
CA ASN A 78 8.33 -13.60 -2.60
C ASN A 78 8.19 -12.73 -3.87
N GLU A 79 9.24 -12.53 -4.68
CA GLU A 79 9.19 -11.64 -5.87
C GLU A 79 7.97 -11.88 -6.78
N ARG A 80 7.42 -13.09 -6.75
CA ARG A 80 6.16 -13.52 -7.40
C ARG A 80 4.88 -12.81 -6.93
N HIS A 81 4.91 -12.05 -5.84
CA HIS A 81 3.77 -11.32 -5.28
C HIS A 81 3.94 -9.80 -5.40
N ARG A 82 4.93 -9.31 -6.17
CA ARG A 82 4.90 -7.93 -6.67
C ARG A 82 3.69 -7.81 -7.59
N ILE A 83 2.61 -7.22 -7.09
CA ILE A 83 1.36 -7.17 -7.83
C ILE A 83 1.46 -6.09 -8.92
N TYR A 84 2.25 -5.02 -8.73
CA TYR A 84 2.36 -3.96 -9.74
C TYR A 84 3.75 -3.28 -9.89
N PRO A 85 4.11 -2.80 -11.11
CA PRO A 85 5.38 -2.11 -11.38
C PRO A 85 5.60 -0.75 -10.70
N TRP A 86 4.56 -0.16 -10.10
CA TRP A 86 4.61 1.17 -9.46
C TRP A 86 4.82 1.13 -7.93
N ASP A 87 5.02 -0.06 -7.36
CA ASP A 87 5.20 -0.26 -5.92
C ASP A 87 6.56 0.25 -5.37
N ASP A 88 7.51 0.62 -6.25
CA ASP A 88 8.92 0.80 -5.87
C ASP A 88 9.33 2.21 -5.35
N VAL A 89 8.45 3.23 -5.28
CA VAL A 89 8.91 4.62 -5.00
C VAL A 89 8.22 5.34 -3.84
N ILE A 90 7.14 4.83 -3.26
CA ILE A 90 6.33 5.64 -2.33
C ILE A 90 6.15 5.04 -0.92
N GLN A 91 7.09 4.22 -0.44
CA GLN A 91 6.99 3.70 0.92
C GLN A 91 7.58 4.69 1.95
N CYS A 92 6.70 5.36 2.69
CA CYS A 92 7.11 6.10 3.89
C CYS A 92 7.75 5.12 4.87
N ARG A 93 8.95 5.40 5.41
CA ARG A 93 9.56 4.57 6.49
C ARG A 93 9.39 5.16 7.89
N CYS A 94 8.70 6.30 8.03
CA CYS A 94 8.71 7.08 9.26
C CYS A 94 7.97 6.42 10.43
N ALA A 95 6.97 5.59 10.15
CA ALA A 95 6.33 4.82 11.20
C ALA A 95 7.04 3.46 11.46
N LYS A 96 8.15 3.12 10.79
CA LYS A 96 9.00 1.99 11.18
C LYS A 96 9.75 2.36 12.47
N ARG A 97 10.00 1.38 13.34
CA ARG A 97 10.90 1.61 14.46
C ARG A 97 12.31 1.74 13.91
N THR A 98 12.92 2.90 14.14
CA THR A 98 14.36 3.06 13.97
C THR A 98 15.07 2.38 15.15
N THR A 99 16.41 2.26 15.12
CA THR A 99 17.25 1.72 16.22
C THR A 99 17.17 0.22 16.52
N LEU A 100 16.39 -0.59 15.79
CA LEU A 100 16.36 -2.06 15.98
C LEU A 100 17.73 -2.73 15.80
N ASN A 101 18.64 -2.11 15.03
CA ASN A 101 20.03 -2.56 14.86
C ASN A 101 20.78 -2.68 16.19
N LEU A 102 20.36 -1.96 17.24
CA LEU A 102 20.94 -2.10 18.58
C LEU A 102 20.76 -3.51 19.13
N LEU A 103 19.63 -4.17 18.83
CA LEU A 103 19.37 -5.56 19.22
C LEU A 103 20.27 -6.56 18.47
N LEU A 104 20.95 -6.13 17.41
CA LEU A 104 21.86 -6.94 16.60
C LEU A 104 23.33 -6.67 16.93
N ALA A 105 23.63 -5.68 17.79
CA ALA A 105 25.00 -5.24 18.04
C ALA A 105 25.88 -6.33 18.67
N ASN A 106 25.41 -7.00 19.73
CA ASN A 106 26.05 -8.17 20.31
C ASN A 106 25.07 -8.95 21.22
N ARG A 107 25.48 -10.14 21.67
CA ARG A 107 24.65 -11.04 22.50
C ARG A 107 24.25 -10.44 23.85
N GLN A 108 25.15 -9.71 24.52
CA GLN A 108 24.87 -9.10 25.83
C GLN A 108 23.85 -7.96 25.69
N VAL A 109 24.09 -7.03 24.76
CA VAL A 109 23.16 -5.93 24.45
C VAL A 109 21.80 -6.50 24.06
N HIS A 110 21.78 -7.55 23.24
CA HIS A 110 20.54 -8.23 22.89
C HIS A 110 19.80 -8.75 24.13
N HIS A 111 20.47 -9.46 25.02
CA HIS A 111 19.88 -10.05 26.22
C HIS A 111 19.31 -8.98 27.16
N GLU A 112 20.00 -7.84 27.34
CA GLU A 112 19.56 -6.76 28.21
C GLU A 112 18.47 -5.88 27.57
N ALA A 113 18.59 -5.57 26.28
CA ALA A 113 17.76 -4.60 25.60
C ALA A 113 16.45 -5.20 25.04
N ALA A 114 16.43 -6.49 24.68
CA ALA A 114 15.23 -7.14 24.16
C ALA A 114 14.05 -7.12 25.15
N PRO A 115 14.22 -7.41 26.45
CA PRO A 115 13.14 -7.25 27.45
C PRO A 115 12.59 -5.82 27.51
N VAL A 116 13.45 -4.80 27.43
CA VAL A 116 13.03 -3.40 27.40
C VAL A 116 12.19 -3.13 26.16
N PHE A 117 12.69 -3.53 24.97
CA PHE A 117 12.00 -3.36 23.70
C PHE A 117 10.61 -4.01 23.69
N TRP A 118 10.53 -5.33 23.93
CA TRP A 118 9.30 -6.09 23.81
C TRP A 118 8.27 -5.76 24.90
N SER A 119 8.71 -5.36 26.10
CA SER A 119 7.81 -5.13 27.22
C SER A 119 7.32 -3.69 27.35
N ARG A 120 8.04 -2.71 26.78
CA ARG A 120 7.71 -1.28 26.92
C ARG A 120 7.06 -0.69 25.68
N ASN A 121 7.23 -1.31 24.52
CA ASN A 121 6.58 -0.87 23.29
C ASN A 121 5.12 -1.34 23.20
N VAL A 122 4.28 -0.53 22.56
CA VAL A 122 2.96 -0.92 22.08
C VAL A 122 3.06 -1.45 20.66
N PHE A 123 2.73 -2.71 20.46
CA PHE A 123 2.72 -3.35 19.14
C PHE A 123 1.34 -3.22 18.53
N VAL A 124 1.29 -2.55 17.39
CA VAL A 124 0.04 -2.21 16.71
C VAL A 124 0.00 -2.96 15.39
N PHE A 125 -1.07 -3.71 15.19
CA PHE A 125 -1.33 -4.50 14.00
C PHE A 125 -2.63 -4.00 13.38
N GLU A 126 -2.68 -3.95 12.05
CA GLU A 126 -3.90 -3.56 11.35
C GLU A 126 -4.90 -4.72 11.39
N HIS A 127 -4.40 -5.93 11.13
CA HIS A 127 -5.21 -7.14 11.08
C HIS A 127 -4.70 -8.16 12.10
N PRO A 128 -5.58 -8.95 12.77
CA PRO A 128 -5.12 -10.00 13.68
C PRO A 128 -4.27 -11.06 12.97
N ASP A 129 -4.39 -11.21 11.65
CA ASP A 129 -3.52 -12.13 10.91
C ASP A 129 -2.08 -11.66 10.85
N GLU A 130 -1.89 -10.33 10.78
CA GLU A 130 -0.57 -9.72 10.86
C GLU A 130 0.07 -10.10 12.20
N PHE A 131 -0.72 -10.00 13.28
CA PHE A 131 -0.30 -10.46 14.60
C PHE A 131 0.00 -11.96 14.61
N THR A 132 -0.89 -12.81 14.10
CA THR A 132 -0.69 -14.27 14.13
C THR A 132 0.56 -14.69 13.34
N LEU A 133 0.80 -14.10 12.17
CA LEU A 133 1.97 -14.39 11.36
C LEU A 133 3.25 -13.87 12.04
N ILE A 134 3.28 -12.59 12.41
CA ILE A 134 4.51 -11.99 12.95
C ILE A 134 4.83 -12.54 14.34
N ILE A 135 3.83 -12.64 15.22
CA ILE A 135 4.03 -13.02 16.62
C ILE A 135 3.91 -14.53 16.81
N GLY A 136 2.91 -15.16 16.18
CA GLY A 136 2.64 -16.58 16.32
C GLY A 136 3.67 -17.47 15.62
N SER A 137 4.07 -17.16 14.39
CA SER A 137 5.05 -17.99 13.66
C SER A 137 6.47 -17.44 13.69
N ARG A 138 6.68 -16.14 13.44
CA ARG A 138 8.05 -15.59 13.26
C ARG A 138 8.76 -15.20 14.55
N LEU A 139 8.04 -14.65 15.53
CA LEU A 139 8.67 -14.20 16.77
C LEU A 139 9.09 -15.42 17.61
N ARG A 140 10.32 -15.45 18.10
CA ARG A 140 10.78 -16.55 18.96
C ARG A 140 9.91 -16.69 20.22
N PRO A 141 9.59 -17.92 20.67
CA PRO A 141 8.74 -18.14 21.85
C PRO A 141 9.18 -17.39 23.11
N ALA A 142 10.49 -17.24 23.32
CA ALA A 142 11.06 -16.51 24.46
C ALA A 142 10.60 -15.04 24.52
N TYR A 143 10.45 -14.35 23.37
CA TYR A 143 10.02 -12.95 23.34
C TYR A 143 8.50 -12.79 23.36
N ARG A 144 7.73 -13.81 22.95
CA ARG A 144 6.25 -13.78 23.04
C ARG A 144 5.81 -13.50 24.48
N ARG A 145 6.49 -14.10 25.46
CA ARG A 145 6.27 -13.88 26.90
C ARG A 145 6.62 -12.48 27.39
N LEU A 146 7.40 -11.71 26.63
CA LEU A 146 7.80 -10.35 27.00
C LEU A 146 6.83 -9.29 26.47
N LEU A 147 5.94 -9.65 25.53
CA LEU A 147 4.93 -8.73 25.00
C LEU A 147 3.92 -8.33 26.07
N ARG A 148 3.76 -7.02 26.27
CA ARG A 148 2.84 -6.46 27.26
C ARG A 148 1.69 -5.65 26.68
N HIS A 149 1.86 -5.05 25.51
CA HIS A 149 0.90 -4.11 24.96
C HIS A 149 0.66 -4.40 23.48
N VAL A 150 -0.54 -4.90 23.16
CA VAL A 150 -0.92 -5.30 21.80
C VAL A 150 -2.22 -4.61 21.42
N TYR A 151 -2.19 -3.88 20.30
CA TYR A 151 -3.33 -3.22 19.68
C TYR A 151 -3.61 -3.81 18.31
N ILE A 152 -4.87 -4.13 18.05
CA ILE A 152 -5.35 -4.61 16.77
C ILE A 152 -6.47 -3.69 16.35
N ALA A 153 -6.19 -2.83 15.37
CA ALA A 153 -7.14 -1.83 14.90
C ALA A 153 -6.88 -1.58 13.43
N SER A 154 -7.90 -1.66 12.58
CA SER A 154 -7.80 -1.30 11.17
C SER A 154 -8.96 -0.39 10.80
N ALA A 155 -8.70 0.47 9.84
CA ALA A 155 -9.69 1.34 9.22
C ALA A 155 -10.44 0.64 8.07
N GLU A 156 -10.02 -0.56 7.66
CA GLU A 156 -10.72 -1.37 6.67
C GLU A 156 -11.99 -1.98 7.26
N PRO A 157 -13.11 -1.97 6.51
CA PRO A 157 -14.31 -2.68 6.90
C PRO A 157 -14.01 -4.18 7.03
N TRP A 158 -14.52 -4.79 8.09
CA TRP A 158 -14.20 -6.17 8.45
C TRP A 158 -15.03 -7.16 7.61
N ASP A 159 -14.52 -7.56 6.44
CA ASP A 159 -15.17 -8.64 5.68
C ASP A 159 -14.24 -9.59 4.91
N THR A 160 -12.95 -9.28 4.81
CA THR A 160 -11.97 -10.16 4.18
C THR A 160 -11.24 -10.98 5.23
N ALA A 161 -11.94 -11.78 6.06
CA ALA A 161 -11.26 -12.70 6.97
C ALA A 161 -10.49 -13.74 6.15
N PRO A 162 -9.16 -13.60 5.96
CA PRO A 162 -8.41 -14.45 5.08
C PRO A 162 -8.41 -15.83 5.73
N LYS A 163 -8.79 -16.83 4.97
CA LYS A 163 -8.62 -18.21 5.41
C LYS A 163 -7.21 -18.65 5.05
N THR A 164 -6.67 -19.60 5.79
CA THR A 164 -5.38 -20.22 5.46
C THR A 164 -5.53 -21.72 5.46
N THR A 165 -4.89 -22.40 4.53
CA THR A 165 -4.80 -23.85 4.51
C THR A 165 -3.80 -24.35 5.55
N THR A 166 -2.87 -23.53 6.03
CA THR A 166 -1.82 -23.95 6.96
C THR A 166 -2.14 -23.53 8.40
N ASN A 167 -2.03 -24.46 9.35
CA ASN A 167 -2.05 -24.13 10.77
C ASN A 167 -0.67 -23.62 11.20
N LEU A 168 -0.57 -22.37 11.64
CA LEU A 168 0.70 -21.75 12.02
C LEU A 168 1.34 -22.32 13.30
N PHE A 169 0.64 -23.17 14.05
CA PHE A 169 1.18 -23.80 15.27
C PHE A 169 1.64 -25.24 15.06
N SER A 170 0.95 -25.99 14.20
CA SER A 170 1.33 -27.38 13.90
C SER A 170 2.06 -27.53 12.57
N GLU A 171 2.10 -26.48 11.76
CA GLU A 171 2.60 -26.47 10.37
C GLU A 171 1.87 -27.47 9.46
N GLN A 172 0.78 -28.09 9.94
CA GLN A 172 -0.03 -29.00 9.15
C GLN A 172 -0.90 -28.23 8.17
N GLU A 173 -0.94 -28.71 6.94
CA GLU A 173 -1.87 -28.25 5.92
C GLU A 173 -3.22 -28.96 6.09
N SER A 174 -4.26 -28.16 6.25
CA SER A 174 -5.65 -28.57 6.14
C SER A 174 -6.06 -28.52 4.68
N LEU A 175 -6.07 -29.68 4.03
CA LEU A 175 -6.45 -29.83 2.62
C LEU A 175 -7.97 -29.71 2.41
N GLU A 176 -8.77 -30.04 3.43
CA GLU A 176 -10.23 -30.15 3.27
C GLU A 176 -10.98 -28.85 3.61
N LYS A 177 -10.53 -28.09 4.62
CA LYS A 177 -11.21 -26.87 5.06
C LYS A 177 -10.21 -25.77 5.43
N PRO A 178 -10.26 -24.61 4.76
CA PRO A 178 -9.43 -23.47 5.13
C PRO A 178 -9.72 -23.03 6.56
N ILE A 179 -8.68 -22.91 7.37
CA ILE A 179 -8.74 -22.50 8.78
C ILE A 179 -8.99 -20.99 8.84
N PRO A 180 -10.04 -20.53 9.54
CA PRO A 180 -10.20 -19.12 9.86
C PRO A 180 -8.99 -18.61 10.66
N ARG A 181 -8.24 -17.64 10.13
CA ARG A 181 -7.01 -17.14 10.77
C ARG A 181 -7.23 -16.54 12.16
N TRP A 182 -8.44 -16.09 12.48
CA TRP A 182 -8.78 -15.63 13.83
C TRP A 182 -8.64 -16.74 14.88
N LEU A 183 -8.92 -18.01 14.55
CA LEU A 183 -8.74 -19.12 15.51
C LEU A 183 -7.28 -19.18 15.93
N GLN A 184 -6.40 -18.92 14.95
CA GLN A 184 -4.98 -18.91 15.18
C GLN A 184 -4.52 -17.67 15.95
N PHE A 185 -5.23 -16.54 15.82
CA PHE A 185 -4.97 -15.32 16.60
C PHE A 185 -5.01 -15.59 18.11
N TRP A 186 -6.04 -16.27 18.61
CA TRP A 186 -6.12 -16.59 20.05
C TRP A 186 -5.02 -17.56 20.48
N GLY A 187 -4.66 -18.53 19.63
CA GLY A 187 -3.52 -19.41 19.85
C GLY A 187 -2.21 -18.64 20.06
N ALA A 188 -1.95 -17.62 19.23
CA ALA A 188 -0.76 -16.78 19.32
C ALA A 188 -0.83 -15.86 20.55
N LEU A 189 -2.01 -15.28 20.81
CA LEU A 189 -2.23 -14.39 21.95
C LEU A 189 -2.02 -15.14 23.27
N ASN A 190 -2.49 -16.39 23.37
CA ASN A 190 -2.34 -17.23 24.57
C ASN A 190 -0.88 -17.52 24.96
N GLN A 191 0.07 -17.33 24.04
CA GLN A 191 1.51 -17.46 24.31
C GLN A 191 2.12 -16.18 24.91
N CYS A 192 1.39 -15.06 24.86
CA CYS A 192 1.78 -13.76 25.41
C CYS A 192 1.35 -13.63 26.88
N LYS A 193 1.89 -14.48 27.77
CA LYS A 193 1.44 -14.57 29.17
C LYS A 193 1.60 -13.30 30.01
N ALA A 194 2.52 -12.39 29.64
CA ALA A 194 2.73 -11.13 30.35
C ALA A 194 1.90 -9.96 29.79
N LEU A 195 0.87 -10.23 28.97
CA LEU A 195 0.04 -9.20 28.36
C LEU A 195 -0.65 -8.35 29.45
N ARG A 196 -0.45 -7.03 29.38
CA ARG A 196 -1.02 -6.03 30.30
C ARG A 196 -2.06 -5.14 29.65
N THR A 197 -1.97 -4.95 28.34
CA THR A 197 -2.94 -4.16 27.57
C THR A 197 -3.26 -4.86 26.27
N LEU A 198 -4.56 -5.02 26.02
CA LEU A 198 -5.10 -5.55 24.78
C LEU A 198 -6.15 -4.58 24.25
N ALA A 199 -5.96 -4.09 23.03
CA ALA A 199 -7.02 -3.39 22.31
C ALA A 199 -7.39 -4.20 21.07
N VAL A 200 -8.68 -4.46 20.88
CA VAL A 200 -9.20 -5.20 19.72
C VAL A 200 -10.39 -4.47 19.14
N ARG A 201 -10.71 -4.81 17.89
CA ARG A 201 -11.93 -4.32 17.26
C ARG A 201 -13.18 -4.98 17.85
N PRO A 202 -14.35 -4.30 17.84
CA PRO A 202 -15.59 -4.87 18.38
C PRO A 202 -16.03 -6.18 17.69
N GLU A 203 -15.69 -6.39 16.41
CA GLU A 203 -16.06 -7.60 15.69
C GLU A 203 -15.42 -8.86 16.26
N VAL A 204 -14.28 -8.72 16.95
CA VAL A 204 -13.64 -9.82 17.71
C VAL A 204 -14.55 -10.28 18.84
N VAL A 205 -15.21 -9.35 19.54
CA VAL A 205 -16.18 -9.67 20.60
C VAL A 205 -17.40 -10.39 20.04
N ARG A 206 -17.93 -9.91 18.90
CA ARG A 206 -19.09 -10.53 18.26
C ARG A 206 -18.86 -11.99 17.89
N LYS A 207 -17.71 -12.29 17.29
CA LYS A 207 -17.40 -13.63 16.78
C LYS A 207 -16.82 -14.55 17.87
N HIS A 208 -16.16 -14.00 18.89
CA HIS A 208 -15.36 -14.77 19.88
C HIS A 208 -15.72 -14.43 21.32
N ALA A 209 -17.02 -14.35 21.60
CA ALA A 209 -17.54 -14.02 22.93
C ALA A 209 -16.98 -14.93 24.03
N ALA A 210 -16.86 -16.24 23.80
CA ALA A 210 -16.31 -17.19 24.78
C ALA A 210 -14.82 -16.93 25.09
N ASP A 211 -14.02 -16.60 24.08
CA ASP A 211 -12.63 -16.20 24.26
C ASP A 211 -12.54 -14.89 25.05
N VAL A 212 -13.35 -13.90 24.71
CA VAL A 212 -13.36 -12.60 25.39
C VAL A 212 -13.80 -12.77 26.86
N ALA A 213 -14.81 -13.59 27.13
CA ALA A 213 -15.29 -13.93 28.47
C ALA A 213 -14.18 -14.57 29.34
N SER A 214 -13.31 -15.38 28.73
CA SER A 214 -12.21 -16.07 29.43
C SER A 214 -10.92 -15.24 29.54
N LEU A 215 -10.90 -13.98 29.09
CA LEU A 215 -9.68 -13.14 29.10
C LEU A 215 -9.07 -12.97 30.49
N ALA A 216 -9.89 -12.69 31.52
CA ALA A 216 -9.39 -12.46 32.87
C ALA A 216 -8.67 -13.70 33.44
N MET A 217 -9.19 -14.89 33.14
CA MET A 217 -8.59 -16.16 33.55
C MET A 217 -7.31 -16.46 32.75
N ARG A 218 -7.35 -16.26 31.43
CA ARG A 218 -6.22 -16.58 30.54
C ARG A 218 -5.03 -15.62 30.70
N PHE A 219 -5.29 -14.37 31.06
CA PHE A 219 -4.30 -13.30 31.20
C PHE A 219 -4.42 -12.59 32.55
N PRO A 220 -3.91 -13.20 33.64
CA PRO A 220 -4.00 -12.63 34.98
C PRO A 220 -3.20 -11.33 35.15
N GLU A 221 -2.30 -11.00 34.23
CA GLU A 221 -1.55 -9.74 34.19
C GLU A 221 -2.26 -8.64 33.38
N LEU A 222 -3.36 -8.97 32.68
CA LEU A 222 -4.07 -8.01 31.83
C LEU A 222 -4.70 -6.93 32.72
N ARG A 223 -4.30 -5.68 32.55
CA ARG A 223 -4.80 -4.55 33.34
C ARG A 223 -5.84 -3.74 32.60
N ARG A 224 -5.76 -3.74 31.27
CA ARG A 224 -6.59 -2.89 30.42
C ARG A 224 -7.00 -3.65 29.17
N PHE A 225 -8.31 -3.79 28.99
CA PHE A 225 -8.92 -4.31 27.77
C PHE A 225 -9.69 -3.17 27.11
N GLU A 226 -9.47 -2.95 25.83
CA GLU A 226 -10.09 -1.86 25.08
C GLU A 226 -10.78 -2.38 23.83
N LEU A 227 -11.97 -1.84 23.57
CA LEU A 227 -12.55 -1.88 22.23
C LEU A 227 -12.11 -0.63 21.49
N THR A 228 -11.58 -0.83 20.29
CA THR A 228 -11.04 0.25 19.48
C THR A 228 -11.56 0.16 18.05
N VAL A 229 -11.85 1.31 17.48
CA VAL A 229 -12.25 1.46 16.07
C VAL A 229 -11.36 2.53 15.45
N VAL A 230 -10.99 2.35 14.18
CA VAL A 230 -10.37 3.40 13.39
C VAL A 230 -11.38 3.82 12.34
N MET A 231 -11.90 5.03 12.49
CA MET A 231 -12.85 5.65 11.55
C MET A 231 -12.08 6.38 10.47
N ARG A 232 -12.67 6.47 9.28
CA ARG A 232 -12.11 7.09 8.08
C ARG A 232 -13.02 8.22 7.63
N TYR A 233 -12.48 9.42 7.50
CA TYR A 233 -13.18 10.62 7.05
C TYR A 233 -12.51 11.14 5.79
N LYS A 234 -13.23 11.22 4.69
CA LYS A 234 -12.71 11.63 3.39
C LYS A 234 -13.24 13.00 3.01
N ASP A 235 -12.40 13.81 2.39
CA ASP A 235 -12.82 15.07 1.81
C ASP A 235 -13.78 14.80 0.64
N GLN A 236 -14.90 15.52 0.61
CA GLN A 236 -15.91 15.41 -0.44
C GLN A 236 -15.35 15.76 -1.82
N SER A 237 -14.37 16.66 -1.90
CA SER A 237 -13.81 17.12 -3.18
C SER A 237 -13.18 16.00 -4.02
N VAL A 238 -13.05 14.79 -3.47
CA VAL A 238 -12.36 13.64 -4.09
C VAL A 238 -13.30 12.46 -4.41
N ASP A 239 -14.62 12.62 -4.21
CA ASP A 239 -15.63 11.54 -4.36
C ASP A 239 -15.69 10.87 -5.75
N PHE A 240 -15.05 11.44 -6.78
CA PHE A 240 -15.07 10.88 -8.14
C PHE A 240 -14.05 9.77 -8.41
N TYR A 241 -13.11 9.49 -7.50
CA TYR A 241 -12.16 8.40 -7.67
C TYR A 241 -12.58 7.16 -6.91
N ARG A 242 -12.85 6.05 -7.63
CA ARG A 242 -13.11 4.74 -7.03
C ARG A 242 -11.97 4.36 -6.08
N ASP A 243 -12.29 4.29 -4.80
CA ASP A 243 -11.50 3.56 -3.82
C ASP A 243 -11.47 2.10 -4.24
N TRP A 244 -10.35 1.65 -4.81
CA TRP A 244 -10.10 0.22 -5.01
C TRP A 244 -9.77 -0.45 -3.66
N GLY A 245 -10.71 -0.39 -2.70
CA GLY A 245 -10.93 -1.30 -1.57
C GLY A 245 -9.80 -1.61 -0.58
N CYS A 246 -8.56 -1.20 -0.84
CA CYS A 246 -7.39 -1.58 -0.07
C CYS A 246 -6.51 -0.36 0.16
N PHE A 247 -6.13 -0.14 1.43
CA PHE A 247 -5.21 0.93 1.83
C PHE A 247 -3.88 0.88 1.08
N ARG A 248 -3.54 -0.30 0.55
CA ARG A 248 -2.28 -0.62 -0.13
C ARG A 248 -2.26 -0.21 -1.61
N ALA A 249 -3.41 0.10 -2.21
CA ALA A 249 -3.53 0.40 -3.65
C ALA A 249 -3.79 1.89 -3.97
N CYS A 250 -3.78 2.78 -2.97
CA CYS A 250 -3.99 4.21 -3.20
C CYS A 250 -2.78 4.85 -3.92
N ALA A 251 -2.84 4.92 -5.24
CA ALA A 251 -1.88 5.67 -6.07
C ALA A 251 -1.92 7.19 -5.81
N GLN A 252 -3.03 7.71 -5.25
CA GLN A 252 -3.15 9.09 -4.83
C GLN A 252 -2.87 9.20 -3.32
N ILE A 253 -1.96 10.11 -2.97
CA ILE A 253 -1.56 10.38 -1.59
C ILE A 253 -2.83 10.73 -0.79
N GLN A 254 -3.11 10.01 0.30
CA GLN A 254 -4.29 10.17 1.19
C GLN A 254 -4.31 11.52 1.95
N ARG A 255 -4.14 12.64 1.26
CA ARG A 255 -4.20 13.99 1.84
C ARG A 255 -5.63 14.40 2.12
N ASP A 256 -6.56 13.79 1.41
CA ASP A 256 -7.98 14.06 1.50
C ASP A 256 -8.65 13.09 2.48
N THR A 257 -7.89 12.55 3.44
CA THR A 257 -8.41 11.58 4.41
C THR A 257 -7.80 11.76 5.78
N VAL A 258 -8.66 11.94 6.77
CA VAL A 258 -8.30 11.91 8.19
C VAL A 258 -8.76 10.58 8.78
N PHE A 259 -7.90 9.99 9.60
CA PHE A 259 -8.25 8.78 10.34
C PHE A 259 -8.37 9.09 11.82
N VAL A 260 -9.34 8.47 12.46
CA VAL A 260 -9.62 8.73 13.86
C VAL A 260 -9.73 7.42 14.60
N ARG A 261 -8.79 7.18 15.49
CA ARG A 261 -8.86 6.06 16.41
C ARG A 261 -9.68 6.47 17.62
N ALA A 262 -10.75 5.75 17.88
CA ALA A 262 -11.52 5.84 19.10
C ALA A 262 -11.34 4.58 19.93
N SER A 263 -11.38 4.73 21.26
CA SER A 263 -11.26 3.60 22.18
C SER A 263 -12.16 3.76 23.40
N LYS A 264 -12.80 2.63 23.79
CA LYS A 264 -13.56 2.46 25.04
C LYS A 264 -12.85 1.42 25.89
N THR A 265 -12.50 1.78 27.13
CA THR A 265 -11.97 0.80 28.09
C THR A 265 -13.13 -0.04 28.61
N VAL A 266 -12.98 -1.36 28.59
CA VAL A 266 -13.97 -2.31 29.07
C VAL A 266 -13.52 -2.86 30.42
N ALA A 267 -14.40 -2.79 31.42
CA ALA A 267 -14.13 -3.36 32.73
C ALA A 267 -14.37 -4.87 32.68
N PHE A 268 -13.33 -5.69 32.55
CA PHE A 268 -13.47 -7.14 32.36
C PHE A 268 -13.15 -7.98 33.61
N ARG A 269 -12.91 -7.34 34.75
CA ARG A 269 -12.57 -7.98 36.04
C ARG A 269 -13.66 -7.75 37.09
N GLY A 270 -13.70 -8.62 38.10
CA GLY A 270 -14.63 -8.54 39.24
C GLY A 270 -16.07 -8.84 38.84
N ALA A 271 -17.03 -8.28 39.59
CA ALA A 271 -18.47 -8.43 39.30
C ALA A 271 -18.86 -7.95 37.89
N ALA A 272 -18.10 -7.01 37.32
CA ALA A 272 -18.25 -6.62 35.92
C ALA A 272 -17.83 -7.76 34.97
N GLY A 273 -16.74 -8.47 35.27
CA GLY A 273 -16.28 -9.66 34.54
C GLY A 273 -17.34 -10.75 34.40
N GLU A 274 -18.10 -11.01 35.46
CA GLU A 274 -19.18 -12.00 35.46
C GLU A 274 -20.35 -11.63 34.54
N ARG A 275 -20.56 -10.33 34.28
CA ARG A 275 -21.55 -9.87 33.30
C ARG A 275 -21.16 -10.24 31.86
N TYR A 276 -19.89 -10.50 31.57
CA TYR A 276 -19.42 -10.86 30.23
C TYR A 276 -19.49 -12.36 29.96
N ARG A 277 -20.56 -13.03 30.39
CA ARG A 277 -21.01 -14.27 29.75
C ARG A 277 -21.34 -14.00 28.28
N GLU A 278 -21.61 -15.04 27.49
CA GLU A 278 -21.83 -14.91 26.04
C GLU A 278 -22.89 -13.85 25.67
N THR A 279 -23.96 -13.73 26.48
CA THR A 279 -25.00 -12.70 26.33
C THR A 279 -24.47 -11.28 26.54
N GLY A 280 -23.66 -11.04 27.57
CA GLY A 280 -23.07 -9.73 27.84
C GLY A 280 -22.04 -9.29 26.78
N CYS A 281 -21.38 -10.23 26.10
CA CYS A 281 -20.51 -9.90 24.96
C CYS A 281 -21.31 -9.37 23.77
N LYS A 282 -22.51 -9.90 23.51
CA LYS A 282 -23.40 -9.38 22.45
C LYS A 282 -23.91 -7.98 22.77
N GLU A 283 -24.28 -7.73 24.03
CA GLU A 283 -24.67 -6.40 24.49
C GLU A 283 -23.51 -5.41 24.43
N LEU A 284 -22.29 -5.81 24.86
CA LEU A 284 -21.09 -5.00 24.75
C LEU A 284 -20.80 -4.62 23.29
N TYR A 285 -20.91 -5.58 22.36
CA TYR A 285 -20.75 -5.32 20.94
C TYR A 285 -21.79 -4.30 20.45
N ARG A 286 -23.08 -4.52 20.76
CA ARG A 286 -24.17 -3.63 20.36
C ARG A 286 -23.97 -2.23 20.92
N ASP A 287 -23.74 -2.11 22.23
CA ASP A 287 -23.49 -0.83 22.89
C ASP A 287 -22.29 -0.08 22.26
N PHE A 288 -21.20 -0.80 21.97
CA PHE A 288 -20.05 -0.19 21.32
C PHE A 288 -20.38 0.29 19.89
N THR A 289 -21.07 -0.50 19.07
CA THR A 289 -21.32 -0.14 17.67
C THR A 289 -22.47 0.85 17.49
N THR A 290 -23.56 0.72 18.25
CA THR A 290 -24.76 1.55 18.09
C THR A 290 -24.72 2.82 18.92
N ASN A 291 -24.09 2.81 20.10
CA ASN A 291 -24.03 3.99 20.97
C ASN A 291 -22.66 4.66 20.86
N PHE A 292 -21.59 3.96 21.21
CA PHE A 292 -20.25 4.57 21.28
C PHE A 292 -19.77 5.06 19.92
N CYS A 293 -19.76 4.21 18.88
CA CYS A 293 -19.27 4.60 17.56
C CYS A 293 -20.10 5.73 16.94
N VAL A 294 -21.43 5.68 17.07
CA VAL A 294 -22.33 6.71 16.50
C VAL A 294 -22.10 8.06 17.16
N HIS A 295 -22.00 8.11 18.49
CA HIS A 295 -21.73 9.37 19.20
C HIS A 295 -20.34 9.90 18.92
N VAL A 296 -19.32 9.03 18.86
CA VAL A 296 -17.97 9.45 18.50
C VAL A 296 -17.95 10.01 17.07
N ASP A 297 -18.60 9.35 16.12
CA ASP A 297 -18.66 9.82 14.72
C ASP A 297 -19.30 11.21 14.61
N SER A 298 -20.46 11.40 15.26
CA SER A 298 -21.13 12.70 15.34
C SER A 298 -20.24 13.77 15.99
N ILE A 299 -19.58 13.47 17.11
CA ILE A 299 -18.65 14.40 17.78
C ILE A 299 -17.47 14.75 16.87
N VAL A 300 -16.88 13.77 16.17
CA VAL A 300 -15.75 14.00 15.28
C VAL A 300 -16.16 14.91 14.13
N ARG A 301 -17.27 14.60 13.46
CA ARG A 301 -17.79 15.39 12.33
C ARG A 301 -18.12 16.82 12.75
N GLU A 302 -18.93 16.98 13.80
CA GLU A 302 -19.45 18.28 14.21
C GLU A 302 -18.39 19.15 14.89
N ARG A 303 -17.61 18.59 15.82
CA ARG A 303 -16.69 19.38 16.65
C ARG A 303 -15.30 19.54 16.06
N PHE A 304 -14.83 18.59 15.26
CA PHE A 304 -13.43 18.57 14.78
C PHE A 304 -13.30 18.82 13.29
N LEU A 305 -14.23 18.29 12.49
CA LEU A 305 -14.14 18.35 11.04
C LEU A 305 -15.07 19.41 10.41
N GLY A 306 -15.83 20.15 11.24
CA GLY A 306 -16.66 21.26 10.78
C GLY A 306 -17.83 20.87 9.87
N CYS A 307 -18.32 19.64 10.00
CA CYS A 307 -19.51 19.18 9.30
C CYS A 307 -20.75 19.85 9.90
N ASP A 308 -21.63 20.35 9.04
CA ASP A 308 -22.94 20.85 9.44
C ASP A 308 -23.90 19.68 9.73
N MET A 309 -24.83 19.89 10.65
CA MET A 309 -25.86 18.92 11.03
C MET A 309 -26.76 18.52 9.85
N GLU A 310 -27.01 19.47 8.93
CA GLU A 310 -27.84 19.23 7.74
C GLU A 310 -27.11 18.38 6.69
N ASN A 311 -25.78 18.32 6.74
CA ASN A 311 -24.92 17.82 5.67
C ASN A 311 -23.81 16.89 6.23
N ARG A 312 -24.21 15.92 7.06
CA ARG A 312 -23.30 15.01 7.79
C ARG A 312 -22.38 14.19 6.91
N GLU A 313 -22.74 13.97 5.66
CA GLU A 313 -21.93 13.19 4.71
C GLU A 313 -20.68 13.97 4.25
N PHE A 314 -20.74 15.31 4.31
CA PHE A 314 -19.74 16.18 3.70
C PHE A 314 -18.69 16.64 4.71
N VAL A 315 -17.47 16.14 4.53
CA VAL A 315 -16.30 16.57 5.29
C VAL A 315 -15.47 17.48 4.40
N ASP A 316 -15.15 18.68 4.89
CA ASP A 316 -14.31 19.66 4.20
C ASP A 316 -12.98 19.80 4.96
N LEU A 317 -11.98 19.03 4.51
CA LEU A 317 -10.68 18.96 5.13
C LEU A 317 -9.77 20.12 4.70
N HIS A 318 -9.99 20.66 3.50
CA HIS A 318 -9.11 21.66 2.89
C HIS A 318 -9.64 23.10 2.89
N GLY A 319 -10.96 23.30 3.02
CA GLY A 319 -11.64 24.60 3.06
C GLY A 319 -11.49 25.35 4.38
N GLY A 320 -10.76 24.80 5.35
CA GLY A 320 -10.42 25.48 6.60
C GLY A 320 -11.49 25.40 7.68
N LYS A 321 -12.45 24.48 7.56
CA LYS A 321 -13.49 24.22 8.56
C LYS A 321 -13.05 23.33 9.73
N LEU A 322 -11.81 22.84 9.71
CA LEU A 322 -11.24 22.06 10.81
C LEU A 322 -11.21 22.89 12.10
N ALA A 323 -11.45 22.23 13.23
CA ALA A 323 -11.45 22.87 14.53
C ALA A 323 -10.13 23.55 14.85
N ALA A 324 -10.23 24.73 15.48
CA ALA A 324 -9.06 25.44 15.97
C ALA A 324 -8.27 24.58 16.95
N GLY A 325 -7.00 24.34 16.65
CA GLY A 325 -6.10 23.51 17.47
C GLY A 325 -6.01 22.05 17.05
N LEU A 326 -6.78 21.59 16.06
CA LEU A 326 -6.56 20.27 15.46
C LEU A 326 -5.32 20.29 14.56
N ASP A 327 -4.17 19.96 15.14
CA ASP A 327 -2.89 19.92 14.43
C ASP A 327 -1.96 18.81 14.96
N ASP A 328 -0.78 18.71 14.36
CA ASP A 328 0.22 17.69 14.69
C ASP A 328 0.77 17.76 16.13
N LEU A 329 0.57 18.85 16.86
CA LEU A 329 0.93 18.98 18.28
C LEU A 329 -0.18 18.49 19.20
N ALA A 330 -1.43 18.50 18.74
CA ALA A 330 -2.61 18.10 19.50
C ALA A 330 -3.46 17.09 18.71
N THR A 331 -3.07 15.82 18.74
CA THR A 331 -3.79 14.74 18.06
C THR A 331 -4.69 13.91 18.97
N SER A 332 -4.54 14.00 20.30
CA SER A 332 -5.31 13.18 21.25
C SER A 332 -6.25 14.01 22.10
N TYR A 333 -7.52 13.63 22.08
CA TYR A 333 -8.60 14.32 22.78
C TYR A 333 -9.35 13.35 23.69
N ARG A 334 -9.84 13.87 24.82
CA ARG A 334 -10.83 13.19 25.65
C ARG A 334 -12.15 13.90 25.46
N VAL A 335 -13.16 13.15 25.03
CA VAL A 335 -14.50 13.69 24.83
C VAL A 335 -15.48 12.98 25.75
N GLU A 336 -16.48 13.72 26.20
CA GLU A 336 -17.62 13.17 26.92
C GLU A 336 -18.75 12.90 25.93
N LEU A 337 -19.22 11.67 25.92
CA LEU A 337 -20.34 11.22 25.10
C LEU A 337 -21.66 11.67 25.74
N PRO A 338 -22.76 11.76 24.97
CA PRO A 338 -24.09 12.03 25.54
C PRO A 338 -24.53 11.05 26.63
N THR A 339 -23.95 9.85 26.65
CA THR A 339 -24.16 8.83 27.68
C THR A 339 -23.44 9.14 29.01
N GLY A 340 -22.67 10.22 29.10
CA GLY A 340 -21.78 10.56 30.23
C GLY A 340 -20.47 9.77 30.24
N GLU A 341 -20.28 8.84 29.29
CA GLU A 341 -19.03 8.09 29.16
C GLU A 341 -17.92 8.94 28.56
N LYS A 342 -16.67 8.69 28.98
CA LYS A 342 -15.49 9.36 28.43
C LYS A 342 -14.83 8.50 27.37
N ALA A 343 -14.71 9.03 26.17
CA ALA A 343 -13.99 8.40 25.06
C ALA A 343 -12.62 9.06 24.85
N ARG A 344 -11.61 8.25 24.49
CA ARG A 344 -10.34 8.77 23.99
C ARG A 344 -10.34 8.68 22.46
N ILE A 345 -10.09 9.83 21.84
CA ILE A 345 -9.98 10.00 20.40
C ILE A 345 -8.53 10.36 20.06
N GLU A 346 -7.99 9.77 19.01
CA GLU A 346 -6.64 10.01 18.50
C GLU A 346 -6.71 10.18 16.98
N PHE A 347 -6.44 11.40 16.51
CA PHE A 347 -6.40 11.76 15.11
C PHE A 347 -5.08 11.33 14.48
N MET A 348 -5.17 10.88 13.24
CA MET A 348 -4.08 10.43 12.40
C MET A 348 -4.24 11.09 11.03
N GLY A 349 -3.16 11.69 10.55
CA GLY A 349 -3.20 12.55 9.38
C GLY A 349 -3.96 13.84 9.67
N VAL A 350 -3.27 14.80 10.28
CA VAL A 350 -3.82 16.11 10.65
C VAL A 350 -3.00 17.23 10.00
N PRO A 351 -3.52 18.46 9.91
CA PRO A 351 -2.73 19.60 9.47
C PRO A 351 -1.48 19.83 10.35
N GLN A 352 -0.44 20.38 9.76
CA GLN A 352 0.73 20.82 10.52
C GLN A 352 0.43 22.13 11.27
N SER A 353 0.81 22.16 12.54
CA SER A 353 0.81 23.38 13.32
C SER A 353 1.68 24.46 12.66
N ARG A 354 1.39 25.74 12.95
CA ARG A 354 2.22 26.87 12.48
C ARG A 354 3.68 26.69 12.93
N ARG A 355 3.88 26.18 14.15
CA ARG A 355 5.21 25.93 14.72
C ARG A 355 5.97 24.89 13.91
N THR A 356 5.38 23.72 13.67
CA THR A 356 5.99 22.65 12.86
C THR A 356 6.34 23.16 11.46
N ARG A 357 5.44 23.91 10.81
CA ARG A 357 5.71 24.49 9.48
C ARG A 357 6.93 25.39 9.45
N LEU A 358 7.08 26.26 10.44
CA LEU A 358 8.23 27.15 10.56
C LEU A 358 9.52 26.37 10.85
N GLU A 359 9.47 25.37 11.73
CA GLU A 359 10.62 24.51 12.02
C GLU A 359 11.08 23.72 10.79
N LEU A 360 10.15 23.14 10.02
CA LEU A 360 10.45 22.43 8.77
C LEU A 360 10.99 23.37 7.69
N LEU A 361 10.45 24.59 7.58
CA LEU A 361 10.95 25.60 6.65
C LEU A 361 12.39 25.98 6.99
N LYS A 362 12.67 26.28 8.26
CA LYS A 362 14.04 26.57 8.75
C LYS A 362 14.98 25.40 8.46
N GLY A 363 14.55 24.17 8.75
CA GLY A 363 15.32 22.96 8.48
C GLY A 363 15.58 22.72 6.98
N ARG A 364 14.65 23.09 6.11
CA ARG A 364 14.83 23.04 4.65
C ARG A 364 15.85 24.08 4.19
N LEU A 365 15.67 25.34 4.57
CA LEU A 365 16.59 26.43 4.21
C LEU A 365 18.03 26.13 4.68
N ALA A 366 18.19 25.58 5.88
CA ALA A 366 19.50 25.17 6.40
C ALA A 366 20.13 23.98 5.65
N ARG A 367 19.32 23.10 5.03
CA ARG A 367 19.82 22.02 4.17
C ARG A 367 20.18 22.54 2.79
N ASP A 368 19.33 23.38 2.21
CA ASP A 368 19.58 24.00 0.90
C ASP A 368 20.83 24.88 0.93
N ALA A 369 21.03 25.65 2.01
CA ALA A 369 22.25 26.43 2.22
C ALA A 369 23.51 25.54 2.30
N ARG A 370 23.43 24.39 2.99
CA ARG A 370 24.53 23.41 3.06
C ARG A 370 24.82 22.77 1.71
N ALA A 371 23.78 22.34 0.98
CA ALA A 371 23.93 21.78 -0.35
C ALA A 371 24.63 22.77 -1.29
N ARG A 372 24.20 24.04 -1.27
CA ARG A 372 24.84 25.11 -2.07
C ARG A 372 26.28 25.37 -1.65
N ALA A 373 26.59 25.38 -0.35
CA ALA A 373 27.96 25.53 0.13
C ALA A 373 28.87 24.36 -0.31
N GLU A 374 28.31 23.15 -0.46
CA GLU A 374 28.99 21.97 -0.99
C GLU A 374 29.03 21.92 -2.54
N GLY A 375 28.48 22.92 -3.24
CA GLY A 375 28.36 22.92 -4.70
C GLY A 375 27.37 21.89 -5.26
N LYS A 376 26.49 21.33 -4.41
CA LYS A 376 25.45 20.38 -4.81
C LYS A 376 24.14 21.12 -5.11
N PRO A 377 23.34 20.65 -6.09
CA PRO A 377 22.02 21.22 -6.33
C PRO A 377 21.12 21.01 -5.10
N THR A 378 20.24 21.97 -4.84
CA THR A 378 19.19 21.80 -3.84
C THR A 378 18.21 20.71 -4.28
N ALA A 379 17.41 20.15 -3.36
CA ALA A 379 16.43 19.11 -3.71
C ALA A 379 15.41 19.59 -4.76
N ALA A 380 15.06 20.88 -4.75
CA ALA A 380 14.19 21.49 -5.76
C ALA A 380 14.88 21.59 -7.13
N GLU A 381 16.14 22.03 -7.15
CA GLU A 381 16.97 22.09 -8.36
C GLU A 381 17.20 20.69 -8.95
N GLU A 382 17.47 19.69 -8.11
CA GLU A 382 17.65 18.30 -8.55
C GLU A 382 16.37 17.73 -9.18
N LYS A 383 15.20 18.02 -8.58
CA LYS A 383 13.90 17.61 -9.14
C LYS A 383 13.65 18.27 -10.50
N LEU A 384 13.94 19.56 -10.63
CA LEU A 384 13.83 20.29 -11.89
C LEU A 384 14.77 19.70 -12.95
N LEU A 385 16.02 19.40 -12.60
CA LEU A 385 16.98 18.76 -13.51
C LEU A 385 16.52 17.37 -13.97
N LYS A 386 15.97 16.56 -13.06
CA LYS A 386 15.38 15.26 -13.38
C LYS A 386 14.19 15.39 -14.32
N GLU A 387 13.29 16.34 -14.07
CA GLU A 387 12.13 16.59 -14.92
C GLU A 387 12.54 17.06 -16.32
N VAL A 388 13.52 17.96 -16.42
CA VAL A 388 14.08 18.41 -17.70
C VAL A 388 14.72 17.24 -18.46
N ARG A 389 15.47 16.36 -17.78
CA ARG A 389 16.03 15.16 -18.41
C ARG A 389 14.93 14.21 -18.90
N TRP A 390 13.91 13.97 -18.09
CA TRP A 390 12.77 13.12 -18.44
C TRP A 390 12.03 13.68 -19.67
N ARG A 391 11.72 14.99 -19.69
CA ARG A 391 11.09 15.64 -20.85
C ARG A 391 11.96 15.54 -22.12
N LYS A 392 13.27 15.70 -22.00
CA LYS A 392 14.20 15.52 -23.13
C LYS A 392 14.22 14.08 -23.65
N ASN A 393 14.22 13.09 -22.76
CA ASN A 393 14.21 11.68 -23.15
C ASN A 393 12.89 11.31 -23.82
N ASN A 394 11.75 11.70 -23.25
CA ASN A 394 10.44 11.46 -23.86
C ASN A 394 10.32 12.14 -25.23
N LYS A 395 10.83 13.37 -25.40
CA LYS A 395 10.83 14.03 -26.71
C LYS A 395 11.66 13.25 -27.73
N LYS A 396 12.83 12.75 -27.33
CA LYS A 396 13.66 11.89 -28.19
C LYS A 396 12.97 10.57 -28.55
N GLU A 397 12.27 9.96 -27.60
CA GLU A 397 11.50 8.73 -27.85
C GLU A 397 10.32 8.98 -28.79
N GLN A 398 9.62 10.11 -28.64
CA GLN A 398 8.57 10.55 -29.55
C GLN A 398 9.12 10.80 -30.95
N GLU A 399 10.20 11.57 -31.09
CA GLU A 399 10.87 11.82 -32.37
C GLU A 399 11.31 10.51 -33.04
N ALA A 400 11.89 9.57 -32.28
CA ALA A 400 12.30 8.26 -32.80
C ALA A 400 11.09 7.40 -33.23
N SER A 401 9.97 7.47 -32.50
CA SER A 401 8.74 6.78 -32.88
C SER A 401 8.09 7.39 -34.13
N GLU A 402 8.13 8.72 -34.27
CA GLU A 402 7.65 9.43 -35.46
C GLU A 402 8.50 9.07 -36.69
N GLU A 403 9.83 9.07 -36.55
CA GLU A 403 10.75 8.65 -37.62
C GLU A 403 10.51 7.20 -38.04
N LEU A 404 10.25 6.30 -37.08
CA LEU A 404 9.94 4.89 -37.37
C LEU A 404 8.59 4.74 -38.11
N CYS A 405 7.57 5.49 -37.69
CA CYS A 405 6.29 5.56 -38.40
C CYS A 405 6.44 6.11 -39.82
N GLU A 406 7.25 7.16 -40.02
CA GLU A 406 7.52 7.72 -41.33
C GLU A 406 8.27 6.72 -42.22
N ARG A 407 9.31 6.06 -41.70
CA ARG A 407 10.01 4.98 -42.42
C ARG A 407 9.06 3.85 -42.83
N MET A 408 8.18 3.41 -41.93
CA MET A 408 7.18 2.40 -42.26
C MET A 408 6.20 2.87 -43.34
N ARG A 409 5.79 4.14 -43.31
CA ARG A 409 4.94 4.73 -44.34
C ARG A 409 5.63 4.77 -45.69
N VAL A 410 6.89 5.20 -45.75
CA VAL A 410 7.69 5.22 -47.00
C VAL A 410 7.88 3.81 -47.55
N LEU A 411 8.17 2.83 -46.70
CA LEU A 411 8.27 1.42 -47.12
C LEU A 411 6.91 0.89 -47.62
N GLY A 412 5.81 1.19 -46.92
CA GLY A 412 4.47 0.82 -47.35
C GLY A 412 4.09 1.43 -48.71
N ASP A 413 4.44 2.71 -48.92
CA ASP A 413 4.23 3.40 -50.20
C ASP A 413 5.07 2.78 -51.32
N ARG A 414 6.31 2.38 -51.05
CA ARG A 414 7.16 1.67 -52.00
C ARG A 414 6.56 0.32 -52.39
N VAL A 415 6.17 -0.49 -51.41
CA VAL A 415 5.53 -1.80 -51.66
C VAL A 415 4.23 -1.64 -52.46
N ARG A 416 3.44 -0.60 -52.17
CA ARG A 416 2.23 -0.28 -52.94
C ARG A 416 2.56 0.03 -54.41
N ARG A 417 3.57 0.88 -54.67
CA ARG A 417 4.01 1.18 -56.05
C ARG A 417 4.53 -0.05 -56.77
N GLU A 418 5.29 -0.90 -56.09
CA GLU A 418 5.78 -2.18 -56.66
C GLU A 418 4.60 -3.09 -57.05
N ARG A 419 3.56 -3.20 -56.20
CA ARG A 419 2.33 -3.94 -56.55
C ARG A 419 1.56 -3.32 -57.71
N GLU A 420 1.44 -2.00 -57.75
CA GLU A 420 0.79 -1.29 -58.86
C GLU A 420 1.52 -1.56 -60.19
N MET A 421 2.85 -1.53 -60.20
CA MET A 421 3.65 -1.89 -61.38
C MET A 421 3.49 -3.36 -61.78
N GLU A 422 3.49 -4.30 -60.82
CA GLU A 422 3.23 -5.72 -61.11
C GLU A 422 1.84 -5.95 -61.69
N GLU A 423 0.82 -5.23 -61.20
CA GLU A 423 -0.54 -5.28 -61.74
C GLU A 423 -0.62 -4.69 -63.15
N GLU A 424 0.07 -3.57 -63.41
CA GLU A 424 0.19 -3.02 -64.76
C GLU A 424 0.91 -3.98 -65.70
N GLU A 425 2.01 -4.60 -65.27
CA GLU A 425 2.74 -5.60 -66.05
C GLU A 425 1.86 -6.82 -66.35
N LYS A 426 1.05 -7.27 -65.38
CA LYS A 426 0.05 -8.33 -65.59
C LYS A 426 -0.99 -7.90 -66.63
N LYS A 427 -1.51 -6.69 -66.55
CA LYS A 427 -2.46 -6.14 -67.54
C LYS A 427 -1.84 -6.04 -68.94
N VAL A 428 -0.57 -5.64 -69.04
CA VAL A 428 0.17 -5.62 -70.32
C VAL A 428 0.33 -7.02 -70.88
N LYS A 429 0.82 -7.98 -70.08
CA LYS A 429 0.94 -9.39 -70.48
C LYS A 429 -0.41 -10.01 -70.86
N GLU A 430 -1.49 -9.61 -70.21
CA GLU A 430 -2.84 -10.07 -70.52
C GLU A 430 -3.34 -9.49 -71.85
N ARG A 431 -3.06 -8.22 -72.14
CA ARG A 431 -3.32 -7.58 -73.45
C ARG A 431 -2.52 -8.26 -74.56
N GLU A 432 -1.23 -8.49 -74.36
CA GLU A 432 -0.38 -9.22 -75.30
C GLU A 432 -0.90 -10.64 -75.55
N ARG A 433 -1.29 -11.37 -74.49
CA ARG A 433 -1.93 -12.69 -74.64
C ARG A 433 -3.25 -12.61 -75.40
N ALA A 434 -4.05 -11.57 -75.21
CA ALA A 434 -5.29 -11.37 -75.94
C ALA A 434 -5.04 -11.03 -77.42
N GLU A 435 -3.99 -10.28 -77.73
CA GLU A 435 -3.54 -10.02 -79.12
C GLU A 435 -3.02 -11.29 -79.79
N VAL A 436 -2.20 -12.08 -79.11
CA VAL A 436 -1.74 -13.39 -79.62
C VAL A 436 -2.93 -14.32 -79.87
N ARG A 437 -3.92 -14.36 -78.97
CA ARG A 437 -5.15 -15.15 -79.19
C ARG A 437 -5.93 -14.67 -80.41
N ARG A 438 -6.11 -13.35 -80.56
CA ARG A 438 -6.76 -12.76 -81.75
C ARG A 438 -6.00 -13.12 -83.04
N ALA A 439 -4.68 -13.02 -83.05
CA ALA A 439 -3.86 -13.41 -84.19
C ALA A 439 -3.95 -14.92 -84.50
N VAL A 440 -4.02 -15.78 -83.48
CA VAL A 440 -4.23 -17.23 -83.65
C VAL A 440 -5.61 -17.54 -84.22
N GLU A 441 -6.65 -16.85 -83.75
CA GLU A 441 -8.02 -16.98 -84.27
C GLU A 441 -8.11 -16.51 -85.73
N GLU A 442 -7.53 -15.35 -86.05
CA GLU A 442 -7.43 -14.84 -87.43
C GLU A 442 -6.71 -15.84 -88.34
N ARG A 443 -5.59 -16.41 -87.89
CA ARG A 443 -4.83 -17.44 -88.63
C ARG A 443 -5.60 -18.76 -88.77
N MET A 444 -6.43 -19.12 -87.80
CA MET A 444 -7.35 -20.26 -87.91
C MET A 444 -8.50 -19.99 -88.89
N VAL A 445 -9.02 -18.77 -88.92
CA VAL A 445 -10.02 -18.33 -89.89
C VAL A 445 -9.44 -18.34 -91.30
N GLU A 446 -8.22 -17.82 -91.50
CA GLU A 446 -7.48 -17.92 -92.76
C GLU A 446 -7.30 -19.37 -93.19
N ARG A 447 -6.83 -20.26 -92.30
CA ARG A 447 -6.70 -21.70 -92.60
C ARG A 447 -8.05 -22.34 -92.93
N ARG A 448 -9.16 -21.91 -92.33
CA ARG A 448 -10.52 -22.37 -92.69
C ARG A 448 -10.94 -21.86 -94.08
N LEU A 449 -10.62 -20.62 -94.43
CA LEU A 449 -10.86 -20.05 -95.75
C LEU A 449 -9.98 -20.72 -96.84
N GLU A 450 -8.75 -21.05 -96.50
CA GLU A 450 -7.80 -21.74 -97.37
C GLU A 450 -8.22 -23.21 -97.60
N ARG A 451 -8.70 -23.91 -96.56
CA ARG A 451 -9.34 -25.23 -96.70
C ARG A 451 -10.63 -25.19 -97.54
N LYS A 452 -11.36 -24.07 -97.54
CA LYS A 452 -12.49 -23.85 -98.46
C LYS A 452 -12.03 -23.59 -99.90
N ARG A 453 -10.89 -22.92 -100.13
CA ARG A 453 -10.28 -22.73 -101.47
C ARG A 453 -9.72 -24.03 -102.04
N VAL A 454 -9.13 -24.90 -101.22
CA VAL A 454 -8.65 -26.23 -101.65
C VAL A 454 -9.82 -27.13 -102.05
N LYS A 455 -10.94 -27.12 -101.31
CA LYS A 455 -12.16 -27.84 -101.72
C LYS A 455 -12.79 -27.31 -103.02
N ARG A 456 -12.59 -26.04 -103.36
CA ARG A 456 -13.09 -25.44 -104.61
C ARG A 456 -12.20 -25.80 -105.82
N ARG A 457 -10.87 -25.84 -105.64
CA ARG A 457 -9.92 -26.31 -106.67
C ARG A 457 -9.93 -27.82 -106.91
N SER A 458 -10.34 -28.64 -105.94
CA SER A 458 -10.57 -30.08 -106.15
C SER A 458 -11.98 -30.40 -106.66
N ALA A 459 -12.90 -29.43 -106.70
CA ALA A 459 -14.18 -29.55 -107.42
C ALA A 459 -14.04 -29.12 -108.90
N GLU A 460 -13.25 -28.09 -109.18
CA GLU A 460 -12.99 -27.61 -110.56
C GLU A 460 -12.08 -28.56 -111.38
N ARG A 461 -11.32 -29.48 -110.76
CA ARG A 461 -10.58 -30.55 -111.48
C ARG A 461 -11.37 -31.83 -111.77
N VAL A 462 -12.62 -31.91 -111.31
CA VAL A 462 -13.52 -33.05 -111.62
C VAL A 462 -14.53 -32.69 -112.73
N GLU A 463 -14.75 -31.40 -113.02
CA GLU A 463 -15.62 -30.94 -114.13
C GLU A 463 -14.91 -30.76 -115.48
N GLU A 464 -13.57 -30.71 -115.54
CA GLU A 464 -12.82 -30.71 -116.81
C GLU A 464 -12.40 -32.12 -117.32
N GLY A 465 -12.87 -33.18 -116.66
CA GLY A 465 -12.62 -34.59 -117.04
C GLY A 465 -13.84 -35.35 -117.58
N ILE A 466 -14.97 -34.68 -117.83
CA ILE A 466 -16.24 -35.28 -118.31
C ILE A 466 -16.70 -34.63 -119.63
N LEU A 467 -15.75 -34.30 -120.53
CA LEU A 467 -16.02 -33.78 -121.88
C LEU A 467 -15.13 -34.41 -122.96
N GLU A 468 -14.65 -35.63 -122.74
CA GLU A 468 -14.15 -36.53 -123.79
C GLU A 468 -14.62 -37.94 -123.45
N LEU A 469 -15.84 -38.33 -123.86
CA LEU A 469 -16.31 -39.72 -124.10
C LEU A 469 -17.84 -39.77 -124.38
N SER A 470 -18.26 -39.18 -125.50
CA SER A 470 -19.51 -39.41 -126.28
C SER A 470 -19.46 -38.40 -127.46
N LEU A 471 -19.49 -38.72 -128.77
CA LEU A 471 -20.30 -39.68 -129.52
C LEU A 471 -21.77 -39.71 -129.11
#